data_AF-A0A0B6ZUV7-F1
#
_entry.id   AF-A0A0B6ZUV7-F1
#
_cell.length_a   1.000
_cell.length_b   1.000
_cell.length_c   1.000
_cell.angle_alpha   90.00
_cell.angle_beta   90.00
_cell.angle_gamma   90.00
#
_symmetry.space_group_name_H-M   'P 1'
#
loop_
_entity.id
_entity.type
_entity.pdbx_description
1 polymer ?
#
loop_
_entity_poly.entity_id
_entity_poly.type
_entity_poly.pdbx_seq_one_letter_code
_entity_poly.pdbx_strand_id
1 'polypeptide(L)'
;AYYLLSVVKKPVIACGDKVFRRFIDEHCSVSREHFWPTWWCIQSHVQTVLRVIIHSRISVKYTEEYLKTPDGGEIRLDWEENDKSKYPSDSRPTVLFLPGLTGSSVENYILHLVNNAADLGYRSVVFNNRGTGGTTLKTPRTYCAANIEDIKFVIRHIKEKLPNAPVVGVGVSLGGMILFNYLAMERSKAELVAAMIISPVYDVLSQGCLWINPLIIGCSIATLQALFVKLLRKICICFKSMWTLMPSMC
;
A
#
# COMPACT_ATOMS: atom_id res chain seq x y z
N ALA A 1 6.15 32.10 12.12
CA ALA A 1 6.71 31.31 13.24
C ALA A 1 6.00 29.96 13.43
N TYR A 2 4.68 29.91 13.66
CA TYR A 2 3.91 28.67 13.89
C TYR A 2 4.15 27.57 12.83
N TYR A 3 4.17 27.93 11.55
CA TYR A 3 4.40 26.96 10.47
C TYR A 3 5.76 26.23 10.58
N LEU A 4 6.83 26.99 10.80
CA LEU A 4 8.19 26.43 10.90
C LEU A 4 8.40 25.64 12.20
N LEU A 5 7.75 26.04 13.29
CA LEU A 5 7.96 25.46 14.62
C LEU A 5 7.02 24.28 14.92
N SER A 6 5.78 24.32 14.43
CA SER A 6 4.71 23.40 14.83
C SER A 6 4.26 22.46 13.72
N VAL A 7 4.45 22.86 12.45
CA VAL A 7 3.94 22.13 11.28
C VAL A 7 5.05 21.33 10.57
N VAL A 8 6.24 21.91 10.47
CA VAL A 8 7.42 21.24 9.90
C VAL A 8 8.05 20.33 10.94
N LYS A 9 7.85 19.01 10.81
CA LYS A 9 8.37 18.01 11.75
C LYS A 9 9.10 16.89 11.02
N LYS A 10 10.11 16.32 11.69
CA LYS A 10 10.73 15.07 11.23
C LYS A 10 9.79 13.90 11.53
N PRO A 11 9.78 12.85 10.68
CA PRO A 11 9.05 11.62 10.99
C PRO A 11 9.54 11.02 12.32
N VAL A 12 8.60 10.67 13.18
CA VAL A 12 8.90 9.88 14.39
C VAL A 12 8.93 8.42 13.98
N ILE A 13 10.03 7.73 14.27
CA ILE A 13 10.17 6.32 13.96
C ILE A 13 10.03 5.54 15.26
N ALA A 14 8.88 4.91 15.41
CA ALA A 14 8.63 3.92 16.43
C ALA A 14 9.05 2.55 15.88
N CYS A 15 10.12 1.99 16.42
CA CYS A 15 10.63 0.68 16.03
C CYS A 15 11.03 -0.10 17.29
N GLY A 16 10.56 -1.34 17.41
CA GLY A 16 10.90 -2.22 18.53
C GLY A 16 12.32 -2.82 18.45
N ASP A 17 12.93 -2.82 17.26
CA ASP A 17 14.24 -3.41 17.02
C ASP A 17 15.28 -2.34 16.65
N LYS A 18 16.40 -2.33 17.39
CA LYS A 18 17.52 -1.39 17.16
C LYS A 18 18.23 -1.66 15.84
N VAL A 19 18.28 -2.91 15.38
CA VAL A 19 18.91 -3.28 14.11
C VAL A 19 18.09 -2.74 12.95
N PHE A 20 16.78 -3.02 12.94
CA PHE A 20 15.87 -2.45 11.95
C PHE A 20 15.83 -0.92 11.98
N ARG A 21 15.87 -0.30 13.17
CA ARG A 21 15.96 1.17 13.31
C ARG A 21 17.19 1.72 12.57
N ARG A 22 18.37 1.14 12.81
CA ARG A 22 19.63 1.55 12.17
C ARG A 22 19.56 1.38 10.66
N PHE A 23 19.02 0.26 10.20
CA PHE A 23 18.80 0.00 8.78
C PHE A 23 17.95 1.09 8.11
N ILE A 24 16.83 1.46 8.74
CA ILE A 24 15.97 2.56 8.27
C ILE A 24 16.72 3.89 8.26
N ASP A 25 17.47 4.21 9.32
CA ASP A 25 18.22 5.46 9.35
C ASP A 25 19.27 5.51 8.24
N GLU A 26 20.00 4.43 7.98
CA GLU A 26 21.06 4.35 6.97
C GLU A 26 20.52 4.42 5.53
N HIS A 27 19.40 3.75 5.25
CA HIS A 27 18.92 3.57 3.88
C HIS A 27 17.74 4.48 3.51
N CYS A 28 17.00 4.99 4.50
CA CYS A 28 15.83 5.84 4.28
C CYS A 28 16.10 7.27 4.77
N SER A 29 16.79 8.10 3.97
CA SER A 29 17.07 9.51 4.36
C SER A 29 15.82 10.35 4.68
N VAL A 30 14.63 9.93 4.20
CA VAL A 30 13.33 10.52 4.55
C VAL A 30 13.10 10.55 6.07
N SER A 31 13.66 9.61 6.81
CA SER A 31 13.63 9.58 8.28
C SER A 31 14.29 10.81 8.92
N ARG A 32 15.26 11.42 8.23
CA ARG A 32 16.08 12.53 8.72
C ARG A 32 15.63 13.88 8.13
N GLU A 33 14.91 13.84 7.02
CA GLU A 33 14.35 15.01 6.33
C GLU A 33 13.16 15.58 7.12
N HIS A 34 13.03 16.91 7.13
CA HIS A 34 11.80 17.53 7.63
C HIS A 34 10.69 17.32 6.61
N PHE A 35 9.51 16.92 7.09
CA PHE A 35 8.32 16.97 6.27
C PHE A 35 7.83 18.42 6.20
N TRP A 36 7.74 18.95 4.98
CA TRP A 36 7.22 20.27 4.71
C TRP A 36 5.84 20.11 4.08
N PRO A 37 4.76 20.30 4.85
CA PRO A 37 3.43 20.45 4.27
C PRO A 37 3.42 21.57 3.22
N THR A 38 2.37 21.69 2.43
CA THR A 38 2.25 22.82 1.49
C THR A 38 1.81 24.06 2.27
N TRP A 39 2.53 25.17 2.17
CA TRP A 39 2.39 26.31 3.10
C TRP A 39 1.08 27.09 2.98
N TRP A 40 0.41 27.06 1.82
CA TRP A 40 -0.92 27.63 1.60
C TRP A 40 -2.08 26.65 1.92
N CYS A 41 -1.76 25.41 2.31
CA CYS A 41 -2.73 24.33 2.52
C CYS A 41 -3.22 24.26 3.97
N ILE A 42 -3.54 25.40 4.59
CA ILE A 42 -3.86 25.49 6.03
C ILE A 42 -5.25 24.90 6.35
N GLN A 43 -6.17 24.84 5.36
CA GLN A 43 -7.53 24.36 5.53
C GLN A 43 -7.78 23.06 4.75
N SER A 44 -8.19 22.00 5.45
CA SER A 44 -8.40 20.63 4.93
C SER A 44 -9.38 20.54 3.75
N HIS A 45 -10.40 21.39 3.70
CA HIS A 45 -11.45 21.35 2.68
C HIS A 45 -10.99 21.85 1.30
N VAL A 46 -10.12 22.88 1.27
CA VAL A 46 -9.59 23.45 0.02
C VAL A 46 -8.66 22.44 -0.69
N GLN A 47 -8.02 21.54 0.07
CA GLN A 47 -7.16 20.47 -0.47
C GLN A 47 -7.96 19.40 -1.22
N THR A 48 -9.12 19.01 -0.71
CA THR A 48 -10.01 18.04 -1.36
C THR A 48 -10.53 18.59 -2.68
N VAL A 49 -10.93 19.87 -2.69
CA VAL A 49 -11.49 20.55 -3.88
C VAL A 49 -10.41 20.81 -4.94
N LEU A 50 -9.25 21.36 -4.56
CA LEU A 50 -8.15 21.62 -5.51
C LEU A 50 -7.56 20.33 -6.09
N ARG A 51 -7.53 19.23 -5.34
CA ARG A 51 -7.11 17.93 -5.88
C ARG A 51 -8.04 17.49 -7.01
N VAL A 52 -9.35 17.54 -6.85
CA VAL A 52 -10.29 17.16 -7.92
C VAL A 52 -10.03 17.97 -9.22
N ILE A 53 -9.54 19.22 -9.08
CA ILE A 53 -9.35 20.16 -10.20
C ILE A 53 -7.97 20.01 -10.89
N ILE A 54 -6.91 19.63 -10.18
CA ILE A 54 -5.51 19.67 -10.71
C ILE A 54 -4.98 18.29 -11.17
N HIS A 55 -5.73 17.20 -11.00
CA HIS A 55 -5.17 15.86 -11.25
C HIS A 55 -4.91 15.55 -12.72
N SER A 56 -3.66 15.19 -13.01
CA SER A 56 -3.26 14.46 -14.21
C SER A 56 -3.96 13.10 -14.23
N ARG A 57 -4.78 12.84 -15.25
CA ARG A 57 -5.38 11.51 -15.45
C ARG A 57 -4.29 10.51 -15.84
N ILE A 58 -3.77 9.78 -14.86
CA ILE A 58 -2.93 8.61 -15.14
C ILE A 58 -3.86 7.50 -15.62
N SER A 59 -3.52 6.91 -16.77
CA SER A 59 -4.19 5.72 -17.27
C SER A 59 -3.24 4.54 -17.13
N VAL A 60 -3.68 3.53 -16.38
CA VAL A 60 -3.00 2.24 -16.25
C VAL A 60 -3.83 1.22 -17.01
N LYS A 61 -3.17 0.40 -17.84
CA LYS A 61 -3.81 -0.73 -18.50
C LYS A 61 -3.69 -1.94 -17.59
N TYR A 62 -4.81 -2.52 -17.22
CA TYR A 62 -4.86 -3.72 -16.40
C TYR A 62 -5.31 -4.94 -17.22
N THR A 63 -4.76 -6.09 -16.86
CA THR A 63 -5.30 -7.40 -17.22
C THR A 63 -6.12 -7.92 -16.05
N GLU A 64 -7.42 -8.13 -16.27
CA GLU A 64 -8.34 -8.57 -15.24
C GLU A 64 -8.27 -10.09 -15.05
N GLU A 65 -8.27 -10.54 -13.81
CA GLU A 65 -8.37 -11.96 -13.43
C GLU A 65 -9.44 -12.12 -12.36
N TYR A 66 -10.37 -13.05 -12.56
CA TYR A 66 -11.47 -13.31 -11.65
C TYR A 66 -11.22 -14.63 -10.93
N LEU A 67 -11.09 -14.56 -9.60
CA LEU A 67 -10.87 -15.71 -8.73
C LEU A 67 -12.19 -16.12 -8.08
N LYS A 68 -12.56 -17.39 -8.24
CA LYS A 68 -13.68 -17.98 -7.52
C LYS A 68 -13.22 -18.40 -6.14
N THR A 69 -13.88 -17.90 -5.10
CA THR A 69 -13.56 -18.27 -3.73
C THR A 69 -14.27 -19.58 -3.34
N PRO A 70 -13.75 -20.35 -2.35
CA PRO A 70 -14.33 -21.64 -1.97
C PRO A 70 -15.79 -21.59 -1.53
N ASP A 71 -16.26 -20.43 -1.04
CA ASP A 71 -17.64 -20.18 -0.64
C ASP A 71 -18.56 -19.75 -1.81
N GLY A 72 -18.08 -19.85 -3.06
CA GLY A 72 -18.84 -19.47 -4.27
C GLY A 72 -18.84 -17.97 -4.57
N GLY A 73 -18.09 -17.18 -3.81
CA GLY A 73 -17.86 -15.76 -4.08
C GLY A 73 -16.86 -15.53 -5.21
N GLU A 74 -16.59 -14.25 -5.47
CA GLU A 74 -15.67 -13.83 -6.52
C GLU A 74 -14.84 -12.63 -6.07
N ILE A 75 -13.55 -12.69 -6.40
CA ILE A 75 -12.56 -11.64 -6.18
C ILE A 75 -11.95 -11.28 -7.52
N ARG A 76 -11.81 -9.99 -7.81
CA ARG A 76 -11.15 -9.52 -9.03
C ARG A 76 -9.75 -9.00 -8.71
N LEU A 77 -8.76 -9.55 -9.40
CA LEU A 77 -7.39 -9.04 -9.43
C LEU A 77 -7.15 -8.26 -10.72
N ASP A 78 -6.55 -7.08 -10.60
CA ASP A 78 -6.12 -6.29 -11.76
C ASP A 78 -4.60 -6.27 -11.82
N TRP A 79 -4.06 -6.89 -12.87
CA TRP A 79 -2.63 -7.06 -13.09
C TRP A 79 -2.08 -5.95 -13.96
N GLU A 80 -0.98 -5.35 -13.54
CA GLU A 80 -0.17 -4.44 -14.35
C GLU A 80 1.19 -5.09 -14.56
N GLU A 81 1.46 -5.46 -15.82
CA GLU A 81 2.69 -6.08 -16.25
C GLU A 81 3.39 -5.18 -17.27
N ASN A 82 3.88 -4.00 -16.87
CA ASN A 82 4.58 -3.11 -17.81
C ASN A 82 5.75 -3.81 -18.50
N ASP A 83 6.00 -3.42 -19.75
CA ASP A 83 7.13 -3.89 -20.58
C ASP A 83 8.47 -3.25 -20.20
N LYS A 84 8.47 -2.27 -19.28
CA LYS A 84 9.64 -1.47 -18.90
C LYS A 84 10.52 -2.16 -17.84
N SER A 85 10.26 -3.43 -17.53
CA SER A 85 10.97 -4.13 -16.47
C SER A 85 12.37 -4.53 -16.87
N LYS A 86 13.32 -4.28 -15.97
CA LYS A 86 14.69 -4.78 -16.03
C LYS A 86 14.88 -6.13 -15.32
N TYR A 87 13.83 -6.64 -14.68
CA TYR A 87 13.87 -7.89 -13.94
C TYR A 87 13.40 -9.05 -14.82
N PRO A 88 13.98 -10.26 -14.68
CA PRO A 88 13.47 -11.45 -15.37
C PRO A 88 12.02 -11.71 -14.97
N SER A 89 11.17 -12.07 -15.93
CA SER A 89 9.72 -12.23 -15.73
C SER A 89 9.34 -13.11 -14.53
N ASP A 90 10.08 -14.21 -14.35
CA ASP A 90 9.85 -15.22 -13.31
C ASP A 90 10.22 -14.75 -11.89
N SER A 91 11.27 -13.93 -11.77
CA SER A 91 11.76 -13.39 -10.48
C SER A 91 11.36 -11.93 -10.25
N ARG A 92 10.50 -11.39 -11.12
CA ARG A 92 10.12 -9.98 -11.12
C ARG A 92 9.38 -9.64 -9.82
N PRO A 93 9.85 -8.67 -9.03
CA PRO A 93 9.17 -8.28 -7.80
C PRO A 93 7.74 -7.83 -8.09
N THR A 94 6.81 -8.33 -7.27
CA THR A 94 5.38 -8.15 -7.44
C THR A 94 4.80 -7.41 -6.24
N VAL A 95 4.07 -6.33 -6.48
CA VAL A 95 3.45 -5.50 -5.43
C VAL A 95 1.95 -5.75 -5.41
N LEU A 96 1.45 -6.30 -4.30
CA LEU A 96 0.04 -6.50 -4.04
C LEU A 96 -0.55 -5.25 -3.37
N PHE A 97 -1.40 -4.52 -4.08
CA PHE A 97 -2.10 -3.34 -3.60
C PHE A 97 -3.48 -3.69 -3.03
N LEU A 98 -3.74 -3.22 -1.80
CA LEU A 98 -5.03 -3.33 -1.13
C LEU A 98 -5.65 -1.92 -1.00
N PRO A 99 -6.66 -1.60 -1.82
CA PRO A 99 -7.42 -0.36 -1.70
C PRO A 99 -8.15 -0.21 -0.36
N GLY A 100 -8.54 1.03 -0.04
CA GLY A 100 -9.35 1.36 1.13
C GLY A 100 -10.83 0.95 0.98
N LEU A 101 -11.66 1.41 1.92
CA LEU A 101 -13.11 1.18 1.89
C LEU A 101 -13.69 1.67 0.55
N THR A 102 -14.48 0.81 -0.11
CA THR A 102 -15.08 0.99 -1.44
C THR A 102 -14.09 1.31 -2.58
N GLY A 103 -12.79 1.25 -2.31
CA GLY A 103 -11.75 1.52 -3.30
C GLY A 103 -11.54 0.37 -4.26
N SER A 104 -10.99 0.68 -5.43
CA SER A 104 -10.65 -0.29 -6.47
C SER A 104 -9.44 0.17 -7.28
N SER A 105 -9.04 -0.60 -8.29
CA SER A 105 -7.91 -0.31 -9.19
C SER A 105 -8.01 0.99 -9.98
N VAL A 106 -9.21 1.53 -10.16
CA VAL A 106 -9.46 2.79 -10.89
C VAL A 106 -9.29 4.03 -10.01
N GLU A 107 -9.11 3.86 -8.70
CA GLU A 107 -8.93 4.98 -7.80
C GLU A 107 -7.61 5.69 -8.09
N ASN A 108 -7.64 7.02 -8.19
CA ASN A 108 -6.47 7.81 -8.55
C ASN A 108 -5.25 7.50 -7.67
N TYR A 109 -5.45 7.35 -6.36
CA TYR A 109 -4.32 7.03 -5.48
C TYR A 109 -3.68 5.70 -5.87
N ILE A 110 -4.47 4.64 -6.13
CA ILE A 110 -3.99 3.34 -6.61
C ILE A 110 -3.30 3.47 -7.96
N LEU A 111 -3.90 4.19 -8.92
CA LEU A 111 -3.30 4.40 -10.24
C LEU A 111 -1.91 5.04 -10.14
N HIS A 112 -1.75 6.03 -9.27
CA HIS A 112 -0.44 6.59 -8.95
C HIS A 112 0.48 5.56 -8.29
N LEU A 113 -0.01 4.76 -7.33
CA LEU A 113 0.83 3.76 -6.67
C LEU A 113 1.38 2.74 -7.68
N VAL A 114 0.50 2.25 -8.55
CA VAL A 114 0.80 1.28 -9.61
C VAL A 114 1.74 1.88 -10.63
N ASN A 115 1.49 3.09 -11.12
CA ASN A 115 2.40 3.76 -12.08
C ASN A 115 3.81 3.92 -11.49
N ASN A 116 3.92 4.26 -10.21
CA ASN A 116 5.23 4.38 -9.55
C ASN A 116 5.93 3.02 -9.38
N ALA A 117 5.20 1.95 -9.11
CA ALA A 117 5.75 0.60 -9.11
C ALA A 117 6.19 0.18 -10.53
N ALA A 118 5.42 0.58 -11.54
CA ALA A 118 5.73 0.32 -12.93
C ALA A 118 7.01 1.04 -13.41
N ASP A 119 7.19 2.31 -13.02
CA ASP A 119 8.43 3.07 -13.27
C ASP A 119 9.68 2.42 -12.63
N LEU A 120 9.49 1.57 -11.61
CA LEU A 120 10.56 0.79 -10.99
C LEU A 120 10.77 -0.59 -11.63
N GLY A 121 9.94 -0.96 -12.61
CA GLY A 121 9.96 -2.25 -13.29
C GLY A 121 9.25 -3.37 -12.52
N TYR A 122 8.44 -3.06 -11.51
CA TYR A 122 7.70 -4.08 -10.76
C TYR A 122 6.42 -4.49 -11.45
N ARG A 123 5.96 -5.70 -11.15
CA ARG A 123 4.62 -6.16 -11.47
C ARG A 123 3.69 -5.65 -10.37
N SER A 124 2.51 -5.17 -10.73
CA SER A 124 1.51 -4.77 -9.75
C SER A 124 0.28 -5.65 -9.84
N VAL A 125 -0.31 -5.94 -8.69
CA VAL A 125 -1.59 -6.65 -8.59
C VAL A 125 -2.47 -5.84 -7.66
N VAL A 126 -3.61 -5.38 -8.14
CA VAL A 126 -4.60 -4.73 -7.28
C VAL A 126 -5.63 -5.76 -6.86
N PHE A 127 -5.76 -5.97 -5.56
CA PHE A 127 -6.81 -6.80 -4.98
C PHE A 127 -8.08 -5.98 -4.79
N ASN A 128 -9.04 -6.16 -5.70
CA ASN A 128 -10.37 -5.59 -5.53
C ASN A 128 -11.21 -6.52 -4.64
N ASN A 129 -11.67 -5.98 -3.51
CA ASN A 129 -12.51 -6.71 -2.58
C ASN A 129 -13.84 -7.14 -3.23
N ARG A 130 -14.49 -8.15 -2.64
CA ARG A 130 -15.80 -8.67 -3.07
C ARG A 130 -16.81 -7.53 -3.25
N GLY A 131 -17.45 -7.46 -4.43
CA GLY A 131 -18.47 -6.45 -4.73
C GLY A 131 -17.93 -5.03 -5.01
N THR A 132 -16.62 -4.88 -5.22
CA THR A 132 -15.98 -3.61 -5.60
C THR A 132 -15.36 -3.70 -7.00
N GLY A 133 -14.94 -2.58 -7.58
CA GLY A 133 -14.26 -2.58 -8.89
C GLY A 133 -15.14 -3.10 -10.04
N GLY A 134 -16.45 -2.84 -10.00
CA GLY A 134 -17.40 -3.28 -11.03
C GLY A 134 -17.82 -4.76 -10.93
N THR A 135 -17.40 -5.47 -9.88
CA THR A 135 -17.82 -6.86 -9.65
C THR A 135 -19.18 -6.92 -8.94
N THR A 136 -20.01 -7.88 -9.34
CA THR A 136 -21.27 -8.18 -8.65
C THR A 136 -20.99 -9.07 -7.44
N LEU A 137 -21.59 -8.74 -6.30
CA LEU A 137 -21.48 -9.54 -5.10
C LEU A 137 -22.27 -10.86 -5.25
N LYS A 138 -21.59 -12.01 -5.36
CA LYS A 138 -22.21 -13.33 -5.60
C LYS A 138 -22.65 -14.07 -4.34
N THR A 139 -22.17 -13.64 -3.18
CA THR A 139 -22.44 -14.24 -1.86
C THR A 139 -22.87 -13.15 -0.89
N PRO A 140 -23.66 -13.42 0.16
CA PRO A 140 -24.01 -12.41 1.18
C PRO A 140 -22.79 -11.90 1.98
N ARG A 141 -21.63 -12.53 1.80
CA ARG A 141 -20.36 -12.17 2.43
C ARG A 141 -19.65 -11.05 1.66
N THR A 142 -19.36 -9.96 2.36
CA THR A 142 -18.52 -8.84 1.91
C THR A 142 -17.10 -8.95 2.48
N TYR A 143 -16.36 -7.84 2.53
CA TYR A 143 -15.01 -7.74 3.11
C TYR A 143 -15.04 -6.97 4.44
N CYS A 144 -14.12 -7.31 5.34
CA CYS A 144 -14.00 -6.72 6.66
C CYS A 144 -12.53 -6.60 7.04
N ALA A 145 -12.17 -5.57 7.80
CA ALA A 145 -10.81 -5.37 8.30
C ALA A 145 -10.25 -6.62 9.03
N ALA A 146 -11.10 -7.31 9.78
CA ALA A 146 -10.74 -8.48 10.58
C ALA A 146 -10.73 -9.79 9.79
N ASN A 147 -11.26 -9.81 8.56
CA ASN A 147 -11.34 -11.02 7.76
C ASN A 147 -10.08 -11.15 6.89
N ILE A 148 -9.26 -12.15 7.19
CA ILE A 148 -8.00 -12.41 6.49
C ILE A 148 -8.10 -13.51 5.42
N GLU A 149 -9.24 -14.19 5.30
CA GLU A 149 -9.35 -15.36 4.42
C GLU A 149 -9.15 -14.99 2.95
N ASP A 150 -9.75 -13.87 2.52
CA ASP A 150 -9.68 -13.43 1.12
C ASP A 150 -8.26 -12.99 0.74
N ILE A 151 -7.58 -12.22 1.60
CA ILE A 151 -6.17 -11.82 1.35
C ILE A 151 -5.25 -13.05 1.36
N LYS A 152 -5.47 -14.02 2.27
CA LYS A 152 -4.69 -15.25 2.31
C LYS A 152 -4.88 -16.07 1.03
N PHE A 153 -6.13 -16.18 0.57
CA PHE A 153 -6.45 -16.85 -0.69
C PHE A 153 -5.78 -16.18 -1.89
N VAL A 154 -5.83 -14.84 -1.96
CA VAL A 154 -5.17 -14.06 -3.03
C VAL A 154 -3.65 -14.20 -2.99
N ILE A 155 -3.01 -14.09 -1.82
CA ILE A 155 -1.55 -14.23 -1.71
C ILE A 155 -1.12 -15.63 -2.15
N ARG A 156 -1.83 -16.66 -1.72
CA ARG A 156 -1.57 -18.04 -2.13
C ARG A 156 -1.69 -18.21 -3.65
N HIS A 157 -2.76 -17.68 -4.26
CA HIS A 157 -2.92 -17.69 -5.72
C HIS A 157 -1.76 -17.00 -6.45
N ILE A 158 -1.32 -15.84 -5.95
CA ILE A 158 -0.18 -15.11 -6.52
C ILE A 158 1.11 -15.93 -6.40
N LYS A 159 1.34 -16.59 -5.25
CA LYS A 159 2.53 -17.43 -5.03
C LYS A 159 2.52 -18.71 -5.87
N GLU A 160 1.35 -19.31 -6.09
CA GLU A 160 1.20 -20.46 -6.99
C GLU A 160 1.45 -20.07 -8.46
N LYS A 161 0.96 -18.89 -8.87
CA LYS A 161 1.17 -18.35 -10.22
C LYS A 161 2.59 -17.85 -10.47
N LEU A 162 3.24 -17.31 -9.44
CA LEU A 162 4.57 -16.68 -9.49
C LEU A 162 5.45 -17.20 -8.33
N PRO A 163 5.93 -18.45 -8.40
CA PRO A 163 6.62 -19.11 -7.29
C PRO A 163 7.91 -18.39 -6.88
N ASN A 164 8.67 -17.91 -7.86
CA ASN A 164 10.00 -17.31 -7.67
C ASN A 164 9.97 -15.79 -7.47
N ALA A 165 8.80 -15.15 -7.68
CA ALA A 165 8.67 -13.71 -7.50
C ALA A 165 8.57 -13.34 -6.02
N PRO A 166 9.36 -12.36 -5.53
CA PRO A 166 9.15 -11.78 -4.23
C PRO A 166 7.88 -10.92 -4.24
N VAL A 167 6.99 -11.13 -3.25
CA VAL A 167 5.71 -10.43 -3.15
C VAL A 167 5.71 -9.46 -1.98
N VAL A 168 5.38 -8.20 -2.24
CA VAL A 168 5.28 -7.12 -1.25
C VAL A 168 3.83 -6.67 -1.13
N GLY A 169 3.30 -6.61 0.10
CA GLY A 169 1.96 -6.08 0.36
C GLY A 169 1.97 -4.57 0.56
N VAL A 170 1.03 -3.84 -0.03
CA VAL A 170 0.79 -2.42 0.23
C VAL A 170 -0.68 -2.19 0.48
N GLY A 171 -1.04 -1.77 1.71
CA GLY A 171 -2.42 -1.49 2.07
C GLY A 171 -2.66 -0.04 2.45
N VAL A 172 -3.76 0.54 1.96
CA VAL A 172 -4.18 1.92 2.28
C VAL A 172 -5.43 1.90 3.13
N SER A 173 -5.44 2.65 4.25
CA SER A 173 -6.60 2.77 5.14
C SER A 173 -7.14 1.39 5.56
N LEU A 174 -8.38 1.04 5.18
CA LEU A 174 -8.97 -0.27 5.44
C LEU A 174 -8.16 -1.42 4.84
N GLY A 175 -7.63 -1.29 3.62
CA GLY A 175 -6.75 -2.30 3.02
C GLY A 175 -5.45 -2.47 3.82
N GLY A 176 -5.01 -1.39 4.47
CA GLY A 176 -3.93 -1.41 5.44
C GLY A 176 -4.23 -2.23 6.69
N MET A 177 -5.45 -2.12 7.22
CA MET A 177 -5.90 -2.92 8.37
C MET A 177 -6.00 -4.41 8.02
N ILE A 178 -6.55 -4.74 6.84
CA ILE A 178 -6.63 -6.13 6.34
C ILE A 178 -5.22 -6.73 6.25
N LEU A 179 -4.29 -6.00 5.62
CA LEU A 179 -2.89 -6.43 5.50
C LEU A 179 -2.21 -6.57 6.87
N PHE A 180 -2.43 -5.63 7.79
CA PHE A 180 -1.89 -5.70 9.14
C PHE A 180 -2.39 -6.94 9.90
N ASN A 181 -3.69 -7.21 9.84
CA ASN A 181 -4.29 -8.38 10.49
C ASN A 181 -3.77 -9.69 9.90
N TYR A 182 -3.61 -9.76 8.58
CA TYR A 182 -2.98 -10.92 7.93
C TYR A 182 -1.58 -11.19 8.49
N LEU A 183 -0.72 -10.17 8.59
CA LEU A 183 0.63 -10.31 9.13
C LEU A 183 0.61 -10.72 10.61
N ALA A 184 -0.29 -10.14 11.40
CA ALA A 184 -0.43 -10.43 12.83
C ALA A 184 -0.90 -11.88 13.10
N MET A 185 -1.78 -12.40 12.24
CA MET A 185 -2.34 -13.74 12.36
C MET A 185 -1.41 -14.83 11.78
N GLU A 186 -0.82 -14.61 10.61
CA GLU A 186 0.06 -15.60 9.97
C GLU A 186 1.49 -15.60 10.54
N ARG A 187 1.98 -14.43 10.99
CA ARG A 187 3.33 -14.27 11.58
C ARG A 187 4.42 -14.85 10.68
N SER A 188 5.13 -15.89 11.14
CA SER A 188 6.19 -16.57 10.38
C SER A 188 5.69 -17.35 9.16
N LYS A 189 4.37 -17.56 9.04
CA LYS A 189 3.74 -18.20 7.88
C LYS A 189 3.32 -17.20 6.80
N ALA A 190 3.48 -15.90 7.04
CA ALA A 190 3.15 -14.89 6.03
C ALA A 190 4.08 -15.05 4.81
N GLU A 191 3.50 -15.15 3.63
CA GLU A 191 4.23 -15.39 2.36
C GLU A 191 4.64 -14.09 1.66
N LEU A 192 4.66 -12.98 2.40
CA LEU A 192 5.08 -11.66 1.93
C LEU A 192 6.49 -11.37 2.42
N VAL A 193 7.34 -10.87 1.53
CA VAL A 193 8.72 -10.50 1.89
C VAL A 193 8.81 -9.18 2.64
N ALA A 194 7.83 -8.28 2.44
CA ALA A 194 7.53 -7.19 3.36
C ALA A 194 6.13 -6.64 3.10
N ALA A 195 5.74 -5.68 3.94
CA ALA A 195 4.51 -4.95 3.82
C ALA A 195 4.70 -3.45 4.11
N MET A 196 3.92 -2.62 3.44
CA MET A 196 3.76 -1.20 3.73
C MET A 196 2.30 -0.91 4.02
N ILE A 197 2.05 -0.19 5.10
CA ILE A 197 0.69 0.18 5.52
C ILE A 197 0.60 1.69 5.59
N ILE A 198 -0.39 2.25 4.91
CA ILE A 198 -0.52 3.68 4.66
C ILE A 198 -1.79 4.20 5.32
N SER A 199 -1.62 5.10 6.30
CA SER A 199 -2.71 5.64 7.12
C SER A 199 -3.69 4.58 7.65
N PRO A 200 -3.21 3.53 8.35
CA PRO A 200 -4.11 2.57 8.97
C PRO A 200 -4.82 3.21 10.17
N VAL A 201 -6.03 2.73 10.42
CA VAL A 201 -6.70 2.95 11.71
C VAL A 201 -6.19 1.89 12.67
N TYR A 202 -5.15 2.24 13.44
CA TYR A 202 -4.46 1.30 14.33
C TYR A 202 -5.23 1.00 15.63
N ASP A 203 -6.11 1.92 16.05
CA ASP A 203 -6.97 1.75 17.22
C ASP A 203 -8.39 2.13 16.83
N VAL A 204 -9.18 1.12 16.48
CA VAL A 204 -10.55 1.29 16.00
C VAL A 204 -11.48 1.76 17.12
N LEU A 205 -11.18 1.45 18.39
CA LEU A 205 -12.03 1.82 19.52
C LEU A 205 -11.79 3.28 19.94
N SER A 206 -10.54 3.74 20.00
CA SER A 206 -10.27 5.15 20.29
C SER A 206 -10.52 6.07 19.09
N GLN A 207 -10.31 5.58 17.86
CA GLN A 207 -10.54 6.38 16.64
C GLN A 207 -11.97 6.23 16.09
N GLY A 208 -12.75 5.26 16.57
CA GLY A 208 -14.16 5.05 16.21
C GLY A 208 -15.07 6.25 16.50
N CYS A 209 -14.73 7.07 17.50
CA CYS A 209 -15.44 8.32 17.80
C CYS A 209 -14.98 9.54 17.00
N LEU A 210 -13.88 9.46 16.24
CA LEU A 210 -13.34 10.60 15.46
C LEU A 210 -13.86 10.65 14.00
N TRP A 211 -14.71 9.68 13.60
CA TRP A 211 -15.30 9.59 12.25
C TRP A 211 -16.35 10.66 11.92
N ILE A 212 -16.62 11.60 12.84
CA ILE A 212 -17.51 12.75 12.61
C ILE A 212 -16.73 13.99 12.09
N ASN A 213 -15.41 13.90 11.85
CA ASN A 213 -14.63 15.06 11.41
C ASN A 213 -13.92 14.88 10.05
N PRO A 214 -14.43 15.48 8.95
CA PRO A 214 -13.85 15.42 7.60
C PRO A 214 -12.42 16.01 7.48
N LEU A 215 -11.93 16.65 8.53
CA LEU A 215 -10.67 17.41 8.58
C LEU A 215 -9.38 16.55 8.47
N ILE A 216 -9.42 15.25 8.74
CA ILE A 216 -8.20 14.39 8.82
C ILE A 216 -7.91 13.62 7.51
N ILE A 217 -8.92 13.41 6.67
CA ILE A 217 -8.83 12.50 5.51
C ILE A 217 -8.05 13.11 4.33
N GLY A 218 -8.14 14.43 4.12
CA GLY A 218 -7.53 15.12 2.96
C GLY A 218 -6.01 15.33 3.05
N CYS A 219 -5.47 15.60 4.25
CA CYS A 219 -4.03 15.86 4.48
C CYS A 219 -3.13 14.64 4.21
N SER A 220 -3.74 13.45 4.22
CA SER A 220 -3.05 12.17 4.15
C SER A 220 -2.60 11.87 2.71
N ILE A 221 -3.45 11.96 1.69
CA ILE A 221 -3.19 11.24 0.42
C ILE A 221 -2.08 11.87 -0.45
N ALA A 222 -1.86 13.20 -0.43
CA ALA A 222 -0.80 13.86 -1.23
C ALA A 222 0.60 13.69 -0.66
N THR A 223 0.70 13.93 0.63
CA THR A 223 1.85 13.64 1.48
C THR A 223 2.21 12.17 1.39
N LEU A 224 1.21 11.29 1.45
CA LEU A 224 1.39 9.86 1.34
C LEU A 224 1.78 9.42 -0.05
N GLN A 225 1.37 10.07 -1.14
CA GLN A 225 1.88 9.74 -2.47
C GLN A 225 3.35 10.13 -2.63
N ALA A 226 3.78 11.32 -2.19
CA ALA A 226 5.18 11.73 -2.26
C ALA A 226 6.07 10.91 -1.30
N LEU A 227 5.58 10.63 -0.09
CA LEU A 227 6.21 9.70 0.84
C LEU A 227 6.21 8.29 0.28
N PHE A 228 5.13 7.81 -0.33
CA PHE A 228 5.04 6.49 -0.95
C PHE A 228 6.00 6.33 -2.11
N VAL A 229 6.20 7.33 -2.97
CA VAL A 229 7.20 7.25 -4.05
C VAL A 229 8.61 7.26 -3.46
N LYS A 230 8.90 8.15 -2.52
CA LYS A 230 10.22 8.18 -1.85
C LYS A 230 10.47 6.91 -1.04
N LEU A 231 9.44 6.37 -0.38
CA LEU A 231 9.46 5.21 0.50
C LEU A 231 9.42 3.93 -0.32
N LEU A 232 8.71 3.80 -1.44
CA LEU A 232 8.83 2.65 -2.34
C LEU A 232 10.18 2.65 -3.04
N ARG A 233 10.64 3.79 -3.57
CA ARG A 233 11.98 3.90 -4.16
C ARG A 233 13.03 3.45 -3.16
N LYS A 234 12.91 3.83 -1.88
CA LYS A 234 13.89 3.53 -0.83
C LYS A 234 13.68 2.20 -0.07
N ILE A 235 12.45 1.76 0.17
CA ILE A 235 12.12 0.41 0.66
C ILE A 235 12.56 -0.61 -0.38
N CYS A 236 12.46 -0.30 -1.68
CA CYS A 236 12.98 -1.21 -2.71
C CYS A 236 14.49 -1.12 -2.94
N ILE A 237 15.12 0.03 -2.71
CA ILE A 237 16.60 0.09 -2.55
C ILE A 237 17.02 -0.72 -1.33
N CYS A 238 16.31 -0.60 -0.21
CA CYS A 238 16.42 -1.44 0.97
C CYS A 238 16.24 -2.92 0.62
N PHE A 239 15.31 -3.32 -0.25
CA PHE A 239 15.20 -4.71 -0.72
C PHE A 239 16.42 -5.15 -1.53
N LYS A 240 16.95 -4.28 -2.40
CA LYS A 240 18.19 -4.56 -3.15
C LYS A 240 19.39 -4.75 -2.19
N SER A 241 19.43 -3.97 -1.10
CA SER A 241 20.41 -4.07 -0.01
C SER A 241 20.14 -5.27 0.93
N MET A 242 18.88 -5.60 1.19
CA MET A 242 18.47 -6.67 2.10
C MET A 242 18.71 -8.04 1.47
N TRP A 243 18.56 -8.17 0.14
CA TRP A 243 19.02 -9.33 -0.62
C TRP A 243 20.54 -9.45 -0.71
N THR A 244 21.29 -8.33 -0.68
CA THR A 244 22.77 -8.37 -0.60
C THR A 244 23.29 -8.59 0.82
N LEU A 245 22.47 -8.36 1.86
CA LEU A 245 22.78 -8.63 3.27
C LEU A 245 22.23 -9.99 3.77
N MET A 246 21.40 -10.66 2.97
CA MET A 246 20.85 -12.00 3.28
C MET A 246 21.76 -13.23 3.01
N PRO A 247 23.04 -13.15 2.56
CA PRO A 247 23.88 -14.35 2.50
C PRO A 247 24.31 -14.91 3.87
N SER A 248 23.97 -14.28 5.00
CA SER A 248 24.51 -14.65 6.32
C SER A 248 23.46 -14.93 7.40
N MET A 249 22.23 -15.30 7.04
CA MET A 249 21.21 -15.78 8.01
C MET A 249 20.60 -17.14 7.60
N CYS A 250 21.45 -18.03 7.07
CA CYS A 250 21.27 -19.48 7.16
C CYS A 250 22.42 -20.04 8.01
#